data_AF-E3D0L5-F1
#
_entry.id   AF-E3D0L5-F1
#
_cell.length_a   1.000
_cell.length_b   1.000
_cell.length_c   1.000
_cell.angle_alpha   90.00
_cell.angle_beta   90.00
_cell.angle_gamma   90.00
#
_symmetry.space_group_name_H-M   'P 1'
#
loop_
_entity.id
_entity.type
_entity.pdbx_description
1 polymer ?
#
loop_
_entity_poly.entity_id
_entity_poly.type
_entity_poly.pdbx_seq_one_letter_code
_entity_poly.pdbx_strand_id
1 'polypeptide(L)'
;MNRFFRFGMLLALLVILGSGFMALKIVFSESPDVEVPALAGLSMVEAVDSLEKLGLLAKVDQVDSTQGAGTVISQWPEAGEGVPKGKVVLLKVSKGGERLSLPDVRGLEFGEAVRRLSDGGFKVAEILRVADPLKAAGTVIAQNPAAPAMIPATTSVSLLVSEGEGKDGGLVPVPNLIGQPEETALEMLAQVGLSSDVTVRVRTTATPAGLVVGTAPRGGSKVPGGSKVTLRVAVEPTPAETSGTTEGQPPAETSPGETDSSTSVQEPAPSPTTQRVAPSPKPVPTSVPEPTKAPKAATPNAGEPRKVAKIRYQVPPLSHPLALRIEMADRGGNRVVKEMQAKGGEYLSLDVPFAGEARVTIYLGGEFVWQDRFE
;
A
#
# COMPACT_ATOMS: atom_id res chain seq x y z
N MET A 1 -0.84 50.07 -95.20
CA MET A 1 -0.68 49.08 -94.11
C MET A 1 -1.92 49.13 -93.22
N ASN A 2 -2.78 48.11 -93.31
CA ASN A 2 -4.17 48.18 -92.85
C ASN A 2 -4.27 48.40 -91.34
N ARG A 3 -5.14 49.32 -90.91
CA ARG A 3 -5.41 49.59 -89.49
C ARG A 3 -5.75 48.29 -88.73
N PHE A 4 -6.42 47.35 -89.39
CA PHE A 4 -6.71 46.01 -88.88
C PHE A 4 -5.46 45.18 -88.53
N PHE A 5 -4.37 45.30 -89.29
CA PHE A 5 -3.13 44.57 -89.02
C PHE A 5 -2.38 45.13 -87.79
N ARG A 6 -2.45 46.46 -87.60
CA ARG A 6 -1.89 47.13 -86.41
C ARG A 6 -2.66 46.80 -85.14
N PHE A 7 -3.99 46.72 -85.22
CA PHE A 7 -4.82 46.29 -84.10
C PHE A 7 -4.62 44.80 -83.75
N GLY A 8 -4.49 43.92 -84.76
CA GLY A 8 -4.17 42.51 -84.54
C GLY A 8 -2.81 42.30 -83.87
N MET A 9 -1.79 43.07 -84.27
CA MET A 9 -0.46 43.00 -83.68
C MET A 9 -0.43 43.51 -82.24
N LEU A 10 -1.16 44.59 -81.94
CA LEU A 10 -1.31 45.10 -80.56
C LEU A 10 -2.04 44.10 -79.66
N LEU A 11 -3.10 43.46 -80.15
CA LEU A 11 -3.83 42.43 -79.40
C LEU A 11 -2.91 41.23 -79.07
N ALA A 12 -2.15 40.75 -80.06
CA ALA A 12 -1.22 39.65 -79.87
C ALA A 12 -0.13 39.98 -78.82
N LEU A 13 0.41 41.20 -78.86
CA LEU A 13 1.42 41.66 -77.91
C LEU A 13 0.85 41.76 -76.48
N LEU A 14 -0.42 42.20 -76.35
CA LEU A 14 -1.12 42.26 -75.06
C LEU A 14 -1.38 40.87 -74.48
N VAL A 15 -1.73 39.89 -75.33
CA VAL A 15 -1.91 38.48 -74.90
C VAL A 15 -0.59 37.88 -74.42
N ILE A 16 0.53 38.16 -75.11
CA ILE A 16 1.87 37.67 -74.73
C ILE A 16 2.34 38.32 -73.41
N LEU A 17 2.14 39.63 -73.25
CA LEU A 17 2.48 40.32 -72.00
C LEU A 17 1.56 39.88 -70.85
N GLY A 18 0.28 39.66 -71.12
CA GLY A 18 -0.69 39.16 -70.14
C GLY A 18 -0.37 37.73 -69.69
N SER A 19 -0.02 36.83 -70.62
CA SER A 19 0.38 35.46 -70.28
C SER A 19 1.72 35.41 -69.56
N GLY A 20 2.68 36.25 -69.96
CA GLY A 20 3.95 36.41 -69.26
C GLY A 20 3.77 36.94 -67.84
N PHE A 21 2.92 37.94 -67.65
CA PHE A 21 2.59 38.49 -66.33
C PHE A 21 1.84 37.49 -65.45
N MET A 22 0.92 36.70 -66.03
CA MET A 22 0.20 35.64 -65.33
C MET A 22 1.12 34.48 -64.93
N ALA A 23 2.01 34.05 -65.83
CA ALA A 23 3.02 33.04 -65.53
C ALA A 23 3.99 33.53 -64.44
N LEU A 24 4.40 34.80 -64.50
CA LEU A 24 5.22 35.42 -63.46
C LEU A 24 4.48 35.47 -62.12
N LYS A 25 3.18 35.82 -62.12
CA LYS A 25 2.34 35.79 -60.91
C LYS A 25 2.16 34.37 -60.35
N ILE A 26 2.07 33.34 -61.17
CA ILE A 26 1.94 31.96 -60.70
C ILE A 26 3.26 31.44 -60.13
N VAL A 27 4.40 31.82 -60.73
CA VAL A 27 5.74 31.42 -60.26
C VAL A 27 6.17 32.22 -59.01
N PHE A 28 5.73 33.48 -58.87
CA PHE A 28 6.02 34.36 -57.72
C PHE A 28 4.84 34.53 -56.76
N SER A 29 3.75 33.76 -56.91
CA SER A 29 2.66 33.77 -55.93
C SER A 29 3.16 33.09 -54.67
N GLU A 30 3.35 33.88 -53.62
CA GLU A 30 3.60 33.43 -52.25
C GLU A 30 2.65 32.28 -51.91
N SER A 31 3.23 31.17 -51.44
CA SER A 31 2.44 30.08 -50.88
C SER A 31 1.59 30.66 -49.75
N PRO A 32 0.34 30.20 -49.53
CA PRO A 32 -0.43 30.68 -48.39
C PRO A 32 0.38 30.41 -47.11
N ASP A 33 0.70 31.49 -46.40
CA ASP A 33 1.40 31.42 -45.13
C ASP A 33 0.56 30.57 -44.16
N VAL A 34 1.24 29.69 -43.45
CA VAL A 34 0.67 28.87 -42.40
C VAL A 34 1.09 29.48 -41.07
N GLU A 35 0.12 29.68 -40.18
CA GLU A 35 0.41 30.20 -38.85
C GLU A 35 1.15 29.14 -38.01
N VAL A 36 2.23 29.55 -37.36
CA VAL A 36 2.97 28.68 -36.45
C VAL A 36 2.15 28.48 -35.17
N PRO A 37 1.86 27.23 -34.75
CA PRO A 37 1.09 26.96 -33.54
C PRO A 37 1.90 27.28 -32.27
N ALA A 38 1.23 27.37 -31.13
CA ALA A 38 1.89 27.49 -29.83
C ALA A 38 2.37 26.11 -29.34
N LEU A 39 3.68 25.90 -29.34
CA LEU A 39 4.33 24.63 -29.01
C LEU A 39 5.06 24.67 -27.67
N ALA A 40 5.27 25.85 -27.08
CA ALA A 40 5.89 25.97 -25.76
C ALA A 40 5.04 25.26 -24.69
N GLY A 41 5.70 24.44 -23.86
CA GLY A 41 5.05 23.63 -22.83
C GLY A 41 4.55 22.26 -23.30
N LEU A 42 4.49 22.01 -24.61
CA LEU A 42 4.15 20.68 -25.15
C LEU A 42 5.34 19.71 -25.06
N SER A 43 5.06 18.42 -25.17
CA SER A 43 6.12 17.42 -25.39
C SER A 43 6.72 17.59 -26.79
N MET A 44 8.00 17.24 -26.96
CA MET A 44 8.67 17.24 -28.26
C MET A 44 7.88 16.44 -29.31
N VAL A 45 7.28 15.31 -28.92
CA VAL A 45 6.51 14.45 -29.82
C VAL A 45 5.25 15.15 -30.31
N GLU A 46 4.47 15.74 -29.40
CA GLU A 46 3.25 16.49 -29.76
C GLU A 46 3.56 17.74 -30.59
N ALA A 47 4.68 18.41 -30.28
CA ALA A 47 5.09 19.60 -30.98
C ALA A 47 5.51 19.31 -32.44
N VAL A 48 6.28 18.25 -32.66
CA VAL A 48 6.67 17.81 -34.00
C VAL A 48 5.44 17.36 -34.80
N ASP A 49 4.54 16.57 -34.21
CA ASP A 49 3.30 16.14 -34.87
C ASP A 49 2.40 17.32 -35.26
N SER A 50 2.32 18.35 -34.41
CA SER A 50 1.57 19.58 -34.72
C SER A 50 2.16 20.37 -35.88
N LEU A 51 3.50 20.41 -36.00
CA LEU A 51 4.20 21.05 -37.12
C LEU A 51 4.05 20.27 -38.42
N GLU A 52 4.16 18.94 -38.36
CA GLU A 52 4.04 18.06 -39.53
C GLU A 52 2.65 18.15 -40.17
N LYS A 53 1.58 18.20 -39.36
CA LYS A 53 0.20 18.41 -39.82
C LYS A 53 0.01 19.71 -40.61
N LEU A 54 0.82 20.72 -40.32
CA LEU A 54 0.81 22.03 -40.98
C LEU A 54 1.79 22.10 -42.17
N GLY A 55 2.54 21.04 -42.43
CA GLY A 55 3.56 20.99 -43.47
C GLY A 55 4.79 21.83 -43.13
N LEU A 56 5.06 22.04 -41.84
CA LEU A 56 6.25 22.71 -41.33
C LEU A 56 7.29 21.68 -40.90
N LEU A 57 8.57 22.06 -40.95
CA LEU A 57 9.68 21.21 -40.54
C LEU A 57 10.13 21.59 -39.13
N ALA A 58 10.50 20.61 -38.31
CA ALA A 58 11.03 20.85 -36.97
C ALA A 58 12.56 20.70 -36.94
N LYS A 59 13.26 21.61 -36.29
CA LYS A 59 14.66 21.45 -35.90
C LYS A 59 14.77 21.57 -34.38
N VAL A 60 15.21 20.50 -33.73
CA VAL A 60 15.30 20.43 -32.27
C VAL A 60 16.71 20.77 -31.80
N ASP A 61 16.79 21.72 -30.88
CA ASP A 61 18.00 22.05 -30.13
C ASP A 61 17.76 21.75 -28.64
N GLN A 62 18.59 20.91 -28.05
CA GLN A 62 18.41 20.48 -26.67
C GLN A 62 19.26 21.32 -25.72
N VAL A 63 18.61 21.97 -24.76
CA VAL A 63 19.25 22.89 -23.80
C VAL A 63 18.96 22.48 -22.36
N ASP A 64 19.85 22.82 -21.45
CA ASP A 64 19.66 22.57 -20.03
C ASP A 64 18.58 23.51 -19.48
N SER A 65 17.62 22.94 -18.75
CA SER A 65 16.49 23.68 -18.18
C SER A 65 15.90 22.93 -17.00
N THR A 66 15.29 23.65 -16.06
CA THR A 66 14.60 23.06 -14.90
C THR A 66 13.28 22.38 -15.25
N GLN A 67 12.77 22.60 -16.47
CA GLN A 67 11.56 21.95 -16.96
C GLN A 67 11.79 20.44 -17.20
N GLY A 68 10.70 19.66 -17.24
CA GLY A 68 10.75 18.23 -17.54
C GLY A 68 11.53 17.92 -18.83
N ALA A 69 12.28 16.82 -18.83
CA ALA A 69 13.03 16.40 -20.02
C ALA A 69 12.05 16.13 -21.17
N GLY A 70 12.36 16.63 -22.36
CA GLY A 70 11.52 16.49 -23.55
C GLY A 70 10.42 17.55 -23.70
N THR A 71 10.31 18.51 -22.77
CA THR A 71 9.38 19.65 -22.89
C THR A 71 9.96 20.75 -23.76
N VAL A 72 9.17 21.30 -24.69
CA VAL A 72 9.55 22.47 -25.49
C VAL A 72 9.55 23.73 -24.61
N ILE A 73 10.71 24.36 -24.47
CA ILE A 73 10.91 25.58 -23.67
C ILE A 73 10.51 26.81 -24.48
N SER A 74 10.94 26.85 -25.75
CA SER A 74 10.67 27.97 -26.65
C SER A 74 10.73 27.50 -28.09
N GLN A 75 10.06 28.24 -28.96
CA GLN A 75 10.08 28.04 -30.41
C GLN A 75 10.52 29.31 -31.13
N TRP A 76 11.00 29.15 -32.36
CA TRP A 76 11.18 30.24 -33.29
C TRP A 76 10.92 29.74 -34.72
N PRO A 77 10.10 30.39 -35.56
CA PRO A 77 9.37 31.65 -35.34
C PRO A 77 8.30 31.58 -34.21
N GLU A 78 7.84 32.74 -33.73
CA GLU A 78 6.93 32.80 -32.58
C GLU A 78 5.52 32.28 -32.93
N ALA A 79 4.73 31.93 -31.92
CA ALA A 79 3.38 31.45 -32.12
C ALA A 79 2.49 32.53 -32.77
N GLY A 80 1.69 32.14 -33.77
CA GLY A 80 0.86 33.05 -34.56
C GLY A 80 1.59 33.74 -35.72
N GLU A 81 2.90 33.55 -35.87
CA GLU A 81 3.63 34.10 -37.01
C GLU A 81 3.29 33.33 -38.29
N GLY A 82 3.02 34.05 -39.39
CA GLY A 82 2.75 33.45 -40.69
C GLY A 82 4.06 33.07 -41.38
N VAL A 83 4.21 31.78 -41.74
CA VAL A 83 5.41 31.28 -42.42
C VAL A 83 5.05 30.45 -43.65
N PRO A 84 5.89 30.45 -44.70
CA PRO A 84 5.64 29.61 -45.86
C PRO A 84 5.74 28.13 -45.50
N LYS A 85 4.94 27.29 -46.18
CA LYS A 85 5.02 25.83 -46.03
C LYS A 85 6.45 25.32 -46.26
N GLY A 86 6.84 24.30 -45.49
CA GLY A 86 8.18 23.73 -45.51
C GLY A 86 9.24 24.56 -44.76
N LYS A 87 8.86 25.68 -44.13
CA LYS A 87 9.77 26.42 -43.25
C LYS A 87 10.16 25.58 -42.04
N VAL A 88 11.41 25.74 -41.61
CA VAL A 88 11.94 25.10 -40.40
C VAL A 88 11.61 25.96 -39.17
N VAL A 89 10.92 25.37 -38.20
CA VAL A 89 10.69 25.90 -36.85
C VAL A 89 11.73 25.30 -35.92
N LEU A 90 12.51 26.16 -35.26
CA LEU A 90 13.50 25.79 -34.27
C LEU A 90 12.81 25.60 -32.91
N LEU A 91 12.94 24.42 -32.32
CA LEU A 91 12.41 24.08 -31.01
C LEU A 91 13.56 23.94 -30.02
N LYS A 92 13.59 24.78 -28.98
CA LYS A 92 14.46 24.54 -27.83
C LYS A 92 13.76 23.60 -26.88
N VAL A 93 14.33 22.41 -26.67
CA VAL A 93 13.76 21.36 -25.83
C VAL A 93 14.60 21.17 -24.59
N SER A 94 13.94 21.01 -23.44
CA SER A 94 14.59 20.76 -22.16
C SER A 94 15.26 19.39 -22.14
N LYS A 95 16.54 19.35 -21.78
CA LYS A 95 17.26 18.13 -21.38
C LYS A 95 16.81 17.59 -20.02
N GLY A 96 16.02 18.36 -19.27
CA GLY A 96 15.77 18.16 -17.85
C GLY A 96 16.85 18.80 -17.00
N GLY A 97 16.52 19.10 -15.74
CA GLY A 97 17.51 19.58 -14.78
C GLY A 97 18.58 18.54 -14.49
N GLU A 98 19.71 18.96 -13.92
CA GLU A 98 20.80 18.07 -13.51
C GLU A 98 20.26 16.96 -12.60
N ARG A 99 20.33 15.72 -13.08
CA ARG A 99 19.90 14.53 -12.34
C ARG A 99 21.11 13.84 -11.76
N LEU A 100 21.11 13.65 -10.45
CA LEU A 100 22.14 12.96 -9.72
C LEU A 100 21.65 11.57 -9.33
N SER A 101 22.58 10.63 -9.20
CA SER A 101 22.28 9.29 -8.69
C SER A 101 22.04 9.38 -7.20
N LEU A 102 20.83 9.02 -6.76
CA LEU A 102 20.47 9.01 -5.34
C LEU A 102 21.14 7.81 -4.64
N PRO A 103 22.05 8.04 -3.68
CA PRO A 103 22.64 6.94 -2.92
C PRO A 103 21.60 6.26 -2.01
N ASP A 104 21.76 4.95 -1.82
CA ASP A 104 21.01 4.19 -0.82
C ASP A 104 21.69 4.34 0.53
N VAL A 105 20.96 4.89 1.50
CA VAL A 105 21.42 5.10 2.88
C VAL A 105 20.66 4.24 3.88
N ARG A 106 19.81 3.31 3.42
CA ARG A 106 19.10 2.38 4.30
C ARG A 106 20.09 1.46 4.99
N GLY A 107 19.89 1.26 6.28
CA GLY A 107 20.78 0.46 7.13
C GLY A 107 22.02 1.19 7.62
N LEU A 108 22.30 2.40 7.14
CA LEU A 108 23.39 3.23 7.67
C LEU A 108 22.97 3.94 8.96
N GLU A 109 23.95 4.34 9.75
CA GLU A 109 23.75 5.26 10.87
C GLU A 109 23.36 6.64 10.34
N PHE A 110 22.49 7.35 11.05
CA PHE A 110 21.93 8.63 10.61
C PHE A 110 23.00 9.66 10.23
N GLY A 111 24.06 9.82 11.02
CA GLY A 111 25.17 10.72 10.70
C GLY A 111 25.90 10.33 9.42
N GLU A 112 26.16 9.04 9.20
CA GLU A 112 26.75 8.54 7.95
C GLU A 112 25.83 8.75 6.75
N ALA A 113 24.53 8.47 6.91
CA ALA A 113 23.51 8.67 5.89
C ALA A 113 23.44 10.13 5.41
N VAL A 114 23.44 11.08 6.36
CA VAL A 114 23.42 12.52 6.04
C VAL A 114 24.68 12.93 5.27
N ARG A 115 25.85 12.42 5.64
CA ARG A 115 27.11 12.71 4.92
C ARG A 115 27.05 12.14 3.51
N ARG A 116 26.62 10.88 3.36
CA ARG A 116 26.52 10.21 2.05
C ARG A 116 25.57 10.93 1.10
N LEU A 117 24.44 11.42 1.60
CA LEU A 117 23.49 12.22 0.83
C LEU A 117 24.08 13.59 0.44
N SER A 118 24.77 14.25 1.37
CA SER A 118 25.40 15.55 1.13
C SER A 118 26.53 15.44 0.08
N ASP A 119 27.35 14.40 0.15
CA ASP A 119 28.39 14.10 -0.83
C ASP A 119 27.80 13.79 -2.22
N GLY A 120 26.58 13.26 -2.25
CA GLY A 120 25.79 13.05 -3.47
C GLY A 120 25.07 14.30 -3.98
N GLY A 121 25.21 15.44 -3.31
CA GLY A 121 24.56 16.71 -3.69
C GLY A 121 23.11 16.84 -3.22
N PHE A 122 22.63 15.96 -2.34
CA PHE A 122 21.25 15.99 -1.84
C PHE A 122 21.15 16.61 -0.45
N LYS A 123 19.97 17.18 -0.17
CA LYS A 123 19.64 17.75 1.15
C LYS A 123 18.63 16.85 1.86
N VAL A 124 18.78 16.71 3.17
CA VAL A 124 17.79 16.03 4.00
C VAL A 124 16.71 17.03 4.41
N ALA A 125 15.43 16.66 4.24
CA ALA A 125 14.29 17.49 4.63
C ALA A 125 13.64 17.00 5.92
N GLU A 126 12.83 15.95 5.83
CA GLU A 126 12.07 15.43 6.97
C GLU A 126 12.75 14.21 7.58
N ILE A 127 12.80 14.17 8.91
CA ILE A 127 13.34 13.03 9.66
C ILE A 127 12.24 12.52 10.58
N LEU A 128 11.71 11.36 10.25
CA LEU A 128 10.75 10.63 11.07
C LEU A 128 11.50 9.63 11.94
N ARG A 129 11.06 9.48 13.18
CA ARG A 129 11.65 8.52 14.13
C ARG A 129 10.57 7.58 14.63
N VAL A 130 10.87 6.27 14.62
CA VAL A 130 9.94 5.21 15.04
C VAL A 130 10.65 4.18 15.88
N ALA A 131 9.95 3.61 16.87
CA ALA A 131 10.44 2.46 17.60
C ALA A 131 10.49 1.24 16.67
N ASP A 132 11.65 0.58 16.60
CA ASP A 132 11.88 -0.63 15.84
C ASP A 132 12.80 -1.55 16.66
N PRO A 133 12.27 -2.61 17.28
CA PRO A 133 13.07 -3.54 18.08
C PRO A 133 14.04 -4.38 17.24
N LEU A 134 13.90 -4.39 15.90
CA LEU A 134 14.77 -5.16 15.00
C LEU A 134 15.98 -4.35 14.52
N LYS A 135 15.98 -3.03 14.72
CA LYS A 135 17.03 -2.12 14.23
C LYS A 135 17.60 -1.30 15.36
N ALA A 136 18.93 -1.25 15.46
CA ALA A 136 19.61 -0.41 16.44
C ALA A 136 19.17 1.06 16.34
N ALA A 137 19.09 1.73 17.49
CA ALA A 137 18.74 3.15 17.56
C ALA A 137 19.72 3.99 16.72
N GLY A 138 19.21 4.94 15.94
CA GLY A 138 19.98 5.77 15.02
C GLY A 138 20.16 5.19 13.62
N THR A 139 19.71 3.96 13.35
CA THR A 139 19.79 3.35 12.02
C THR A 139 18.68 3.86 11.10
N VAL A 140 18.99 4.21 9.85
CA VAL A 140 17.98 4.54 8.83
C VAL A 140 17.23 3.29 8.40
N ILE A 141 15.91 3.29 8.60
CA ILE A 141 14.99 2.22 8.19
C ILE A 141 14.60 2.39 6.73
N ALA A 142 14.23 3.62 6.34
CA ALA A 142 13.75 3.92 5.00
C ALA A 142 14.16 5.34 4.57
N GLN A 143 14.18 5.55 3.26
CA GLN A 143 14.40 6.85 2.64
C GLN A 143 13.33 7.11 1.57
N ASN A 144 13.01 8.37 1.34
CA ASN A 144 12.11 8.81 0.29
C ASN A 144 12.72 10.03 -0.43
N PRO A 145 12.96 9.99 -1.74
CA PRO A 145 12.70 8.90 -2.69
C PRO A 145 13.50 7.62 -2.40
N ALA A 146 12.95 6.46 -2.80
CA ALA A 146 13.64 5.19 -2.68
C ALA A 146 14.81 5.10 -3.69
N ALA A 147 15.96 4.61 -3.24
CA ALA A 147 17.09 4.28 -4.10
C ALA A 147 17.03 2.81 -4.57
N PRO A 148 17.62 2.46 -5.73
CA PRO A 148 18.35 3.33 -6.66
C PRO A 148 17.41 4.21 -7.51
N ALA A 149 17.73 5.49 -7.67
CA ALA A 149 16.97 6.42 -8.51
C ALA A 149 17.87 7.53 -9.08
N MET A 150 17.49 8.09 -10.23
CA MET A 150 18.08 9.31 -10.80
C MET A 150 17.09 10.45 -10.62
N ILE A 151 17.38 11.36 -9.69
CA ILE A 151 16.46 12.44 -9.32
C ILE A 151 17.13 13.81 -9.50
N PRO A 152 16.34 14.88 -9.73
CA PRO A 152 16.89 16.24 -9.79
C PRO A 152 17.66 16.58 -8.51
N ALA A 153 18.81 17.24 -8.64
CA ALA A 153 19.65 17.67 -7.50
C ALA A 153 18.91 18.59 -6.51
N THR A 154 17.84 19.26 -6.96
CA THR A 154 16.99 20.11 -6.13
C THR A 154 16.03 19.33 -5.23
N THR A 155 15.88 18.02 -5.44
CA THR A 155 14.99 17.17 -4.66
C THR A 155 15.57 16.92 -3.27
N SER A 156 14.78 17.16 -2.23
CA SER A 156 15.17 16.81 -0.86
C SER A 156 14.76 15.39 -0.49
N VAL A 157 15.52 14.76 0.38
CA VAL A 157 15.34 13.36 0.80
C VAL A 157 14.85 13.32 2.23
N SER A 158 13.77 12.58 2.47
CA SER A 158 13.25 12.31 3.82
C SER A 158 13.74 10.96 4.32
N LEU A 159 14.02 10.86 5.62
CA LEU A 159 14.56 9.67 6.26
C LEU A 159 13.64 9.19 7.39
N LEU A 160 13.46 7.88 7.49
CA LEU A 160 12.86 7.21 8.63
C LEU A 160 13.99 6.55 9.44
N VAL A 161 14.11 6.89 10.71
CA VAL A 161 15.21 6.46 11.58
C VAL A 161 14.66 5.66 12.76
N SER A 162 15.33 4.55 13.10
CA SER A 162 15.00 3.73 14.25
C SER A 162 15.33 4.44 15.57
N GLU A 163 14.41 4.39 16.52
CA GLU A 163 14.66 4.72 17.94
C GLU A 163 15.09 3.50 18.76
N GLY A 164 15.33 2.35 18.10
CA GLY A 164 15.58 1.07 18.76
C GLY A 164 14.32 0.54 19.43
N GLU A 165 14.49 -0.12 20.56
CA GLU A 165 13.38 -0.71 21.34
C GLU A 165 12.41 0.34 21.94
N GLY A 166 12.62 1.64 21.68
CA GLY A 166 11.80 2.74 22.19
C GLY A 166 12.10 3.11 23.65
N LYS A 167 11.42 4.14 24.17
CA LYS A 167 11.65 4.69 25.52
C LYS A 167 11.37 3.72 26.67
N ASP A 168 10.61 2.66 26.41
CA ASP A 168 10.31 1.58 27.37
C ASP A 168 11.20 0.33 27.20
N GLY A 169 12.24 0.38 26.36
CA GLY A 169 13.15 -0.76 26.13
C GLY A 169 12.45 -1.98 25.53
N GLY A 170 11.42 -1.77 24.71
CA GLY A 170 10.69 -2.85 24.03
C GLY A 170 9.86 -3.71 24.97
N LEU A 171 9.63 -3.25 26.19
CA LEU A 171 8.93 -4.01 27.22
C LEU A 171 7.40 -3.94 27.03
N VAL A 172 6.80 -5.09 26.78
CA VAL A 172 5.36 -5.32 26.69
C VAL A 172 4.84 -5.82 28.05
N PRO A 173 3.72 -5.28 28.57
CA PRO A 173 3.09 -5.81 29.77
C PRO A 173 2.43 -7.16 29.50
N VAL A 174 2.72 -8.17 30.32
CA VAL A 174 2.06 -9.48 30.27
C VAL A 174 0.59 -9.30 30.67
N PRO A 175 -0.39 -9.67 29.81
CA PRO A 175 -1.80 -9.60 30.15
C PRO A 175 -2.15 -10.46 31.37
N ASN A 176 -3.20 -10.09 32.11
CA ASN A 176 -3.71 -10.96 33.18
C ASN A 176 -4.59 -12.05 32.56
N LEU A 177 -4.07 -13.28 32.52
CA LEU A 177 -4.73 -14.42 31.90
C LEU A 177 -5.42 -15.35 32.91
N ILE A 178 -5.33 -15.04 34.21
CA ILE A 178 -5.92 -15.88 35.26
C ILE A 178 -7.44 -15.96 35.08
N GLY A 179 -7.97 -17.20 35.05
CA GLY A 179 -9.39 -17.47 34.85
C GLY A 179 -9.85 -17.48 33.38
N GLN A 180 -8.95 -17.20 32.43
CA GLN A 180 -9.26 -17.31 31.00
C GLN A 180 -9.10 -18.76 30.51
N PRO A 181 -9.88 -19.18 29.50
CA PRO A 181 -9.63 -20.43 28.76
C PRO A 181 -8.23 -20.41 28.11
N GLU A 182 -7.58 -21.57 28.00
CA GLU A 182 -6.26 -21.68 27.37
C GLU A 182 -6.21 -21.05 25.98
N GLU A 183 -7.20 -21.34 25.12
CA GLU A 183 -7.29 -20.79 23.75
C GLU A 183 -7.37 -19.26 23.73
N THR A 184 -8.25 -18.67 24.53
CA THR A 184 -8.37 -17.21 24.67
C THR A 184 -7.08 -16.60 25.23
N ALA A 185 -6.42 -17.28 26.16
CA ALA A 185 -5.15 -16.83 26.72
C ALA A 185 -4.03 -16.80 25.66
N LEU A 186 -4.00 -17.77 24.74
CA LEU A 186 -3.08 -17.79 23.60
C LEU A 186 -3.31 -16.63 22.65
N GLU A 187 -4.56 -16.34 22.32
CA GLU A 187 -4.94 -15.21 21.45
C GLU A 187 -4.54 -13.86 22.07
N MET A 188 -4.82 -13.68 23.36
CA MET A 188 -4.46 -12.46 24.09
C MET A 188 -2.94 -12.25 24.15
N LEU A 189 -2.16 -13.33 24.28
CA LEU A 189 -0.69 -13.26 24.21
C LEU A 189 -0.22 -12.88 22.79
N ALA A 190 -0.78 -13.52 21.77
CA ALA A 190 -0.42 -13.24 20.37
C ALA A 190 -0.74 -11.79 19.97
N GLN A 191 -1.86 -11.24 20.45
CA GLN A 191 -2.27 -9.86 20.16
C GLN A 191 -1.27 -8.82 20.69
N VAL A 192 -0.59 -9.10 21.80
CA VAL A 192 0.44 -8.24 22.37
C VAL A 192 1.86 -8.62 21.91
N GLY A 193 1.98 -9.53 20.94
CA GLY A 193 3.28 -9.97 20.40
C GLY A 193 4.08 -10.83 21.38
N LEU A 194 3.42 -11.53 22.31
CA LEU A 194 4.00 -12.55 23.18
C LEU A 194 3.61 -13.95 22.71
N SER A 195 4.40 -14.95 23.04
CA SER A 195 4.14 -16.35 22.68
C SER A 195 4.10 -17.24 23.91
N SER A 196 3.44 -18.40 23.84
CA SER A 196 3.60 -19.44 24.85
C SER A 196 4.01 -20.74 24.19
N ASP A 197 5.06 -21.35 24.72
CA ASP A 197 5.65 -22.60 24.21
C ASP A 197 5.51 -23.74 25.22
N VAL A 198 5.16 -23.40 26.47
CA VAL A 198 5.12 -24.33 27.60
C VAL A 198 3.79 -24.14 28.35
N THR A 199 2.94 -25.17 28.32
CA THR A 199 1.74 -25.27 29.16
C THR A 199 2.00 -26.31 30.26
N VAL A 200 2.00 -25.87 31.52
CA VAL A 200 2.11 -26.74 32.69
C VAL A 200 0.72 -27.06 33.22
N ARG A 201 0.35 -28.33 33.27
CA ARG A 201 -0.95 -28.78 33.79
C ARG A 201 -0.89 -28.92 35.31
N VAL A 202 -1.74 -28.19 36.02
CA VAL A 202 -1.81 -28.17 37.48
C VAL A 202 -3.10 -28.87 37.92
N ARG A 203 -2.97 -29.93 38.72
CA ARG A 203 -4.13 -30.59 39.34
C ARG A 203 -4.64 -29.72 40.48
N THR A 204 -5.90 -29.30 40.41
CA THR A 204 -6.52 -28.49 41.45
C THR A 204 -8.02 -28.70 41.47
N THR A 205 -8.62 -28.68 42.66
CA THR A 205 -10.07 -28.62 42.85
C THR A 205 -10.58 -27.18 42.98
N ALA A 206 -9.68 -26.21 43.13
CA ALA A 206 -10.01 -24.81 43.36
C ALA A 206 -10.34 -24.04 42.06
N THR A 207 -10.01 -24.58 40.89
CA THR A 207 -10.24 -23.92 39.60
C THR A 207 -10.78 -24.95 38.60
N PRO A 208 -11.85 -24.63 37.84
CA PRO A 208 -12.35 -25.50 36.79
C PRO A 208 -11.26 -25.88 35.79
N ALA A 209 -11.30 -27.13 35.32
CA ALA A 209 -10.35 -27.62 34.32
C ALA A 209 -10.44 -26.82 33.02
N GLY A 210 -9.30 -26.60 32.37
CA GLY A 210 -9.19 -25.82 31.13
C GLY A 210 -8.99 -24.31 31.31
N LEU A 211 -9.03 -23.81 32.56
CA LEU A 211 -8.74 -22.41 32.87
C LEU A 211 -7.29 -22.21 33.30
N VAL A 212 -6.74 -21.05 32.97
CA VAL A 212 -5.39 -20.64 33.38
C VAL A 212 -5.40 -20.28 34.87
N VAL A 213 -4.58 -20.98 35.66
CA VAL A 213 -4.38 -20.74 37.10
C VAL A 213 -3.22 -19.78 37.39
N GLY A 214 -2.36 -19.55 36.40
CA GLY A 214 -1.25 -18.62 36.54
C GLY A 214 -0.36 -18.56 35.31
N THR A 215 0.46 -17.52 35.25
CA THR A 215 1.43 -17.31 34.18
C THR A 215 2.82 -17.07 34.78
N ALA A 216 3.85 -17.46 34.06
CA ALA A 216 5.23 -17.08 34.36
C ALA A 216 5.88 -16.50 33.10
N PRO A 217 6.26 -15.21 33.08
CA PRO A 217 6.11 -14.19 34.13
C PRO A 217 4.65 -13.84 34.49
N ARG A 218 4.44 -13.26 35.69
CA ARG A 218 3.09 -12.95 36.20
C ARG A 218 2.40 -11.84 35.41
N GLY A 219 1.07 -11.86 35.35
CA GLY A 219 0.27 -10.76 34.80
C GLY A 219 0.69 -9.39 35.38
N GLY A 220 0.79 -8.40 34.50
CA GLY A 220 1.26 -7.04 34.81
C GLY A 220 2.78 -6.87 34.87
N SER A 221 3.58 -7.92 34.74
CA SER A 221 5.03 -7.79 34.57
C SER A 221 5.38 -7.25 33.18
N LYS A 222 6.48 -6.49 33.07
CA LYS A 222 7.00 -5.94 31.81
C LYS A 222 8.08 -6.88 31.28
N VAL A 223 7.92 -7.38 30.05
CA VAL A 223 8.85 -8.33 29.41
C VAL A 223 9.19 -7.87 27.98
N PRO A 224 10.36 -8.17 27.42
CA PRO A 224 10.66 -7.81 26.02
C PRO A 224 9.63 -8.38 25.05
N GLY A 225 9.28 -7.62 24.00
CA GLY A 225 8.41 -8.10 22.92
C GLY A 225 8.93 -9.43 22.33
N GLY A 226 8.03 -10.37 22.03
CA GLY A 226 8.38 -11.71 21.57
C GLY A 226 8.77 -12.71 22.68
N SER A 227 8.78 -12.29 23.96
CA SER A 227 9.08 -13.19 25.08
C SER A 227 8.09 -14.35 25.20
N LYS A 228 8.59 -15.49 25.68
CA LYS A 228 7.80 -16.69 25.96
C LYS A 228 7.17 -16.62 27.36
N VAL A 229 5.85 -16.75 27.43
CA VAL A 229 5.07 -16.83 28.68
C VAL A 229 4.65 -18.28 28.89
N THR A 230 4.99 -18.85 30.04
CA THR A 230 4.51 -20.18 30.44
C THR A 230 3.09 -20.07 31.00
N LEU A 231 2.16 -20.85 30.45
CA LEU A 231 0.79 -20.96 30.96
C LEU A 231 0.71 -22.11 31.97
N ARG A 232 0.05 -21.89 33.09
CA ARG A 232 -0.34 -22.95 34.03
C ARG A 232 -1.84 -23.15 33.90
N VAL A 233 -2.29 -24.33 33.50
CA VAL A 233 -3.71 -24.64 33.22
C VAL A 233 -4.22 -25.69 34.20
N ALA A 234 -5.40 -25.46 34.78
CA ALA A 234 -6.05 -26.42 35.67
C ALA A 234 -6.46 -27.69 34.91
N VAL A 235 -6.21 -28.84 35.51
CA VAL A 235 -6.72 -30.14 35.05
C VAL A 235 -7.41 -30.87 36.18
N GLU A 236 -8.37 -31.72 35.82
CA GLU A 236 -9.13 -32.50 36.81
C GLU A 236 -8.20 -33.43 37.60
N PRO A 237 -8.38 -33.54 38.94
CA PRO A 237 -7.68 -34.54 39.73
C PRO A 237 -8.13 -35.94 39.31
N THR A 238 -7.18 -36.85 39.07
CA THR A 238 -7.48 -38.23 38.69
C THR A 238 -8.22 -38.96 39.83
N PRO A 239 -9.34 -39.67 39.58
CA PRO A 239 -10.05 -40.44 40.60
C PRO A 239 -9.29 -41.72 40.95
N ALA A 240 -8.14 -41.62 41.61
CA ALA A 240 -7.36 -42.80 42.01
C ALA A 240 -6.41 -42.57 43.19
N GLU A 241 -6.76 -41.73 44.18
CA GLU A 241 -6.09 -41.73 45.50
C GLU A 241 -7.12 -41.54 46.63
N THR A 242 -8.13 -42.40 46.63
CA THR A 242 -8.92 -42.70 47.83
C THR A 242 -8.86 -44.21 48.04
N SER A 243 -7.85 -44.71 48.74
CA SER A 243 -7.84 -45.94 49.57
C SER A 243 -6.41 -46.34 49.95
N GLY A 244 -6.12 -46.42 51.26
CA GLY A 244 -4.86 -46.99 51.77
C GLY A 244 -4.54 -46.66 53.23
N THR A 245 -5.35 -47.14 54.18
CA THR A 245 -5.00 -47.23 55.61
C THR A 245 -4.04 -48.41 55.85
N THR A 246 -3.04 -48.28 56.74
CA THR A 246 -2.66 -49.23 57.83
C THR A 246 -1.15 -49.18 58.18
N GLU A 247 -0.84 -48.63 59.35
CA GLU A 247 -0.10 -49.22 60.48
C GLU A 247 1.28 -49.91 60.26
N GLY A 248 2.31 -49.34 60.92
CA GLY A 248 3.33 -50.10 61.64
C GLY A 248 4.80 -49.88 61.23
N GLN A 249 5.51 -48.97 61.91
CA GLN A 249 6.72 -49.27 62.72
C GLN A 249 7.26 -48.03 63.49
N PRO A 250 7.46 -48.09 64.84
CA PRO A 250 8.19 -47.10 65.65
C PRO A 250 9.71 -47.47 65.75
N PRO A 251 10.62 -46.69 66.42
CA PRO A 251 10.38 -45.64 67.42
C PRO A 251 11.20 -44.34 67.23
N ALA A 252 10.72 -43.24 67.81
CA ALA A 252 11.59 -42.17 68.32
C ALA A 252 10.84 -41.36 69.37
N GLU A 253 11.42 -41.33 70.56
CA GLU A 253 10.96 -40.63 71.74
C GLU A 253 11.27 -39.12 71.65
N THR A 254 10.47 -38.33 72.37
CA THR A 254 10.70 -36.96 72.90
C THR A 254 10.31 -35.70 72.09
N SER A 255 9.24 -35.05 72.62
CA SER A 255 9.15 -33.63 73.04
C SER A 255 8.74 -32.55 72.01
N PRO A 256 8.09 -31.42 72.44
CA PRO A 256 7.08 -31.22 73.49
C PRO A 256 5.76 -30.59 72.97
N GLY A 257 4.67 -30.79 73.72
CA GLY A 257 3.29 -30.48 73.32
C GLY A 257 2.76 -29.08 73.66
N GLU A 258 1.75 -28.72 72.86
CA GLU A 258 0.85 -27.58 72.99
C GLU A 258 -0.20 -27.77 74.10
N THR A 259 -0.77 -26.63 74.50
CA THR A 259 -1.84 -26.48 75.48
C THR A 259 -3.20 -26.49 74.79
N ASP A 260 -4.18 -27.00 75.52
CA ASP A 260 -5.47 -27.51 75.09
C ASP A 260 -6.60 -26.46 74.98
N SER A 261 -7.65 -26.88 74.25
CA SER A 261 -9.09 -26.63 74.50
C SER A 261 -9.82 -25.38 73.97
N SER A 262 -10.71 -25.65 72.99
CA SER A 262 -12.19 -25.58 73.09
C SER A 262 -13.01 -24.30 72.77
N THR A 263 -13.92 -24.46 71.79
CA THR A 263 -15.40 -24.28 71.86
C THR A 263 -16.10 -22.97 71.40
N SER A 264 -17.14 -23.19 70.56
CA SER A 264 -18.47 -22.52 70.41
C SER A 264 -18.78 -21.37 69.43
N VAL A 265 -19.60 -21.71 68.41
CA VAL A 265 -21.01 -21.32 68.13
C VAL A 265 -21.42 -19.85 67.78
N GLN A 266 -22.15 -19.74 66.64
CA GLN A 266 -23.33 -18.91 66.26
C GLN A 266 -23.30 -17.68 65.30
N GLU A 267 -24.18 -17.80 64.29
CA GLU A 267 -24.92 -16.92 63.33
C GLU A 267 -25.29 -15.46 63.78
N PRO A 268 -25.83 -14.50 62.95
CA PRO A 268 -26.52 -14.67 61.65
C PRO A 268 -26.42 -13.61 60.50
N ALA A 269 -27.15 -13.96 59.41
CA ALA A 269 -27.61 -13.39 58.11
C ALA A 269 -27.94 -11.86 58.00
N PRO A 270 -28.41 -11.25 56.84
CA PRO A 270 -29.03 -11.84 55.63
C PRO A 270 -28.78 -11.22 54.22
N SER A 271 -29.28 -11.93 53.19
CA SER A 271 -29.49 -11.55 51.76
C SER A 271 -30.65 -10.53 51.58
N PRO A 272 -30.97 -10.00 50.36
CA PRO A 272 -31.74 -10.80 49.37
C PRO A 272 -31.65 -10.43 47.84
N THR A 273 -31.87 -11.46 47.00
CA THR A 273 -32.84 -11.52 45.87
C THR A 273 -32.55 -10.87 44.51
N THR A 274 -32.95 -11.38 43.32
CA THR A 274 -33.42 -12.68 42.75
C THR A 274 -33.65 -12.42 41.24
N GLN A 275 -33.46 -13.43 40.37
CA GLN A 275 -34.36 -13.88 39.26
C GLN A 275 -33.56 -14.35 38.02
N ARG A 276 -33.54 -15.66 37.71
CA ARG A 276 -34.51 -16.47 36.90
C ARG A 276 -34.18 -16.32 35.40
N VAL A 277 -34.08 -17.30 34.49
CA VAL A 277 -34.61 -18.67 34.32
C VAL A 277 -33.63 -19.42 33.37
N ALA A 278 -33.56 -20.76 33.51
CA ALA A 278 -32.97 -21.75 32.59
C ALA A 278 -33.72 -21.84 31.21
N PRO A 279 -33.43 -22.76 30.26
CA PRO A 279 -32.45 -23.87 30.29
C PRO A 279 -31.63 -24.11 28.99
N SER A 280 -30.57 -24.91 29.11
CA SER A 280 -29.99 -25.78 28.06
C SER A 280 -31.02 -26.88 27.64
N PRO A 281 -30.82 -27.82 26.67
CA PRO A 281 -29.53 -28.26 26.12
C PRO A 281 -29.48 -28.82 24.65
N LYS A 282 -28.24 -28.90 24.11
CA LYS A 282 -27.65 -30.08 23.40
C LYS A 282 -28.22 -30.48 21.99
N PRO A 283 -27.55 -31.38 21.21
CA PRO A 283 -26.35 -31.11 20.39
C PRO A 283 -26.45 -31.79 18.98
N VAL A 284 -25.28 -32.06 18.37
CA VAL A 284 -24.94 -33.07 17.32
C VAL A 284 -25.19 -32.67 15.84
N PRO A 285 -24.46 -33.25 14.86
CA PRO A 285 -23.06 -32.94 14.52
C PRO A 285 -22.83 -32.69 13.01
N THR A 286 -21.59 -32.32 12.70
CA THR A 286 -20.75 -32.74 11.57
C THR A 286 -21.36 -33.70 10.54
N SER A 287 -21.41 -33.27 9.28
CA SER A 287 -21.05 -34.13 8.14
C SER A 287 -20.74 -33.29 6.91
N VAL A 288 -19.46 -33.28 6.52
CA VAL A 288 -19.01 -33.04 5.15
C VAL A 288 -19.24 -34.34 4.37
N PRO A 289 -19.75 -34.29 3.12
CA PRO A 289 -18.87 -34.58 1.98
C PRO A 289 -19.13 -33.71 0.73
N GLU A 290 -18.05 -33.38 0.03
CA GLU A 290 -17.97 -33.03 -1.41
C GLU A 290 -18.59 -34.12 -2.32
N PRO A 291 -18.66 -33.97 -3.66
CA PRO A 291 -18.84 -32.79 -4.52
C PRO A 291 -19.96 -33.03 -5.58
N THR A 292 -20.16 -32.06 -6.47
CA THR A 292 -20.91 -32.14 -7.77
C THR A 292 -22.37 -31.68 -7.72
N LYS A 293 -22.65 -30.54 -8.38
CA LYS A 293 -23.43 -30.39 -9.63
C LYS A 293 -24.04 -28.98 -9.68
N ALA A 294 -23.68 -28.20 -10.69
CA ALA A 294 -24.38 -26.96 -11.03
C ALA A 294 -25.88 -27.23 -11.27
N PRO A 295 -26.77 -26.31 -10.85
CA PRO A 295 -27.55 -25.63 -11.89
C PRO A 295 -27.90 -24.15 -11.62
N LYS A 296 -27.88 -23.39 -12.72
CA LYS A 296 -28.79 -22.31 -13.15
C LYS A 296 -29.06 -21.12 -12.22
N ALA A 297 -28.48 -20.00 -12.66
CA ALA A 297 -29.17 -18.74 -12.99
C ALA A 297 -30.35 -18.32 -12.10
N ALA A 298 -30.07 -17.38 -11.20
CA ALA A 298 -31.05 -16.44 -10.69
C ALA A 298 -30.56 -15.01 -10.94
N THR A 299 -31.28 -14.29 -11.78
CA THR A 299 -31.21 -12.84 -11.98
C THR A 299 -32.60 -12.30 -11.66
N PRO A 300 -32.79 -11.04 -11.27
CA PRO A 300 -32.22 -10.31 -10.14
C PRO A 300 -33.35 -9.68 -9.28
N ASN A 301 -33.19 -9.58 -7.96
CA ASN A 301 -34.02 -8.64 -7.19
C ASN A 301 -33.41 -7.22 -7.32
N ALA A 302 -34.18 -6.33 -7.94
CA ALA A 302 -33.93 -4.91 -8.07
C ALA A 302 -34.35 -4.19 -6.78
N GLY A 303 -33.60 -3.17 -6.34
CA GLY A 303 -34.05 -2.36 -5.21
C GLY A 303 -33.12 -1.31 -4.61
N GLU A 304 -31.89 -1.10 -5.09
CA GLU A 304 -31.07 0.08 -4.73
C GLU A 304 -30.25 0.51 -5.95
N PRO A 305 -29.98 1.81 -6.16
CA PRO A 305 -29.06 2.25 -7.20
C PRO A 305 -27.68 1.67 -6.90
N ARG A 306 -27.27 0.64 -7.64
CA ARG A 306 -25.93 0.07 -7.53
C ARG A 306 -24.94 1.11 -8.04
N LYS A 307 -24.24 1.76 -7.11
CA LYS A 307 -23.11 2.62 -7.41
C LYS A 307 -22.02 1.79 -8.10
N VAL A 308 -21.23 2.42 -8.96
CA VAL A 308 -20.19 1.73 -9.73
C VAL A 308 -18.83 2.26 -9.29
N ALA A 309 -17.98 1.36 -8.81
CA ALA A 309 -16.59 1.64 -8.49
C ALA A 309 -15.79 1.56 -9.79
N LYS A 310 -15.18 2.67 -10.21
CA LYS A 310 -14.29 2.75 -11.37
C LYS A 310 -12.85 2.51 -10.93
N ILE A 311 -12.41 1.27 -11.00
CA ILE A 311 -11.08 0.84 -10.56
C ILE A 311 -10.12 1.05 -11.73
N ARG A 312 -9.11 1.89 -11.52
CA ARG A 312 -8.04 2.16 -12.49
C ARG A 312 -6.71 1.86 -11.84
N TYR A 313 -5.99 0.89 -12.39
CA TYR A 313 -4.72 0.45 -11.82
C TYR A 313 -3.72 0.19 -12.93
N GLN A 314 -2.54 0.81 -12.81
CA GLN A 314 -1.40 0.54 -13.68
C GLN A 314 -0.45 -0.40 -12.95
N VAL A 315 -0.20 -1.56 -13.54
CA VAL A 315 0.72 -2.54 -12.99
C VAL A 315 2.13 -1.95 -13.08
N PRO A 316 2.90 -1.89 -11.97
CA PRO A 316 4.27 -1.39 -12.00
C PRO A 316 5.14 -2.22 -12.95
N PRO A 317 6.30 -1.73 -13.39
CA PRO A 317 7.21 -2.54 -14.20
C PRO A 317 7.62 -3.80 -13.43
N LEU A 318 7.30 -4.97 -14.01
CA LEU A 318 7.60 -6.28 -13.45
C LEU A 318 8.61 -7.00 -14.35
N SER A 319 9.57 -7.70 -13.74
CA SER A 319 10.53 -8.55 -14.47
C SER A 319 9.92 -9.86 -14.97
N HIS A 320 8.88 -10.36 -14.29
CA HIS A 320 8.11 -11.55 -14.66
C HIS A 320 6.62 -11.31 -14.36
N PRO A 321 5.68 -11.99 -15.06
CA PRO A 321 4.25 -11.87 -14.74
C PRO A 321 3.95 -12.29 -13.30
N LEU A 322 3.13 -11.52 -12.60
CA LEU A 322 2.68 -11.81 -11.23
C LEU A 322 1.17 -11.96 -11.17
N ALA A 323 0.68 -12.78 -10.24
CA ALA A 323 -0.74 -12.94 -9.98
C ALA A 323 -1.34 -11.65 -9.40
N LEU A 324 -2.25 -11.02 -10.13
CA LEU A 324 -3.01 -9.86 -9.68
C LEU A 324 -4.41 -10.31 -9.26
N ARG A 325 -4.79 -9.94 -8.03
CA ARG A 325 -6.09 -10.26 -7.44
C ARG A 325 -6.73 -8.99 -6.93
N ILE A 326 -7.97 -8.74 -7.35
CA ILE A 326 -8.78 -7.61 -6.90
C ILE A 326 -9.93 -8.15 -6.08
N GLU A 327 -10.01 -7.72 -4.84
CA GLU A 327 -11.09 -8.03 -3.91
C GLU A 327 -11.96 -6.80 -3.69
N MET A 328 -13.25 -7.03 -3.50
CA MET A 328 -14.20 -6.00 -3.09
C MET A 328 -14.97 -6.51 -1.89
N ALA A 329 -14.96 -5.73 -0.82
CA ALA A 329 -15.80 -5.90 0.35
C ALA A 329 -16.89 -4.83 0.32
N ASP A 330 -18.15 -5.23 0.15
CA ASP A 330 -19.32 -4.34 0.23
C ASP A 330 -20.34 -4.88 1.25
N ARG A 331 -21.53 -4.26 1.35
CA ARG A 331 -22.60 -4.74 2.24
C ARG A 331 -23.04 -6.18 1.95
N GLY A 332 -22.81 -6.68 0.73
CA GLY A 332 -23.09 -8.05 0.32
C GLY A 332 -21.98 -9.05 0.68
N GLY A 333 -20.89 -8.60 1.31
CA GLY A 333 -19.76 -9.41 1.72
C GLY A 333 -18.52 -9.25 0.83
N ASN A 334 -17.50 -10.07 1.10
CA ASN A 334 -16.24 -10.03 0.37
C ASN A 334 -16.31 -10.94 -0.87
N ARG A 335 -15.96 -10.40 -2.04
CA ARG A 335 -15.86 -11.15 -3.29
C ARG A 335 -14.59 -10.82 -4.07
N VAL A 336 -14.06 -11.80 -4.77
CA VAL A 336 -12.99 -11.57 -5.75
C VAL A 336 -13.62 -11.01 -7.02
N VAL A 337 -13.25 -9.79 -7.38
CA VAL A 337 -13.71 -9.09 -8.58
C VAL A 337 -12.99 -9.60 -9.82
N LYS A 338 -11.66 -9.76 -9.71
CA LYS A 338 -10.82 -10.17 -10.83
C LYS A 338 -9.56 -10.86 -10.33
N GLU A 339 -9.17 -11.94 -11.00
CA GLU A 339 -7.91 -12.64 -10.77
C GLU A 339 -7.28 -12.95 -12.13
N MET A 340 -6.02 -12.56 -12.33
CA MET A 340 -5.29 -12.78 -13.59
C MET A 340 -3.76 -12.76 -13.38
N GLN A 341 -3.00 -13.17 -14.39
CA GLN A 341 -1.55 -12.94 -14.46
C GLN A 341 -1.29 -11.59 -15.13
N ALA A 342 -0.77 -10.62 -14.39
CA ALA A 342 -0.51 -9.27 -14.87
C ALA A 342 0.95 -9.10 -15.31
N LYS A 343 1.16 -8.45 -16.46
CA LYS A 343 2.49 -8.09 -16.95
C LYS A 343 2.86 -6.67 -16.51
N GLY A 344 4.16 -6.39 -16.46
CA GLY A 344 4.65 -5.06 -16.12
C GLY A 344 4.15 -3.99 -17.09
N GLY A 345 3.62 -2.88 -16.57
CA GLY A 345 3.09 -1.77 -17.36
C GLY A 345 1.68 -1.96 -17.91
N GLU A 346 1.02 -3.09 -17.63
CA GLU A 346 -0.35 -3.36 -18.04
C GLU A 346 -1.34 -2.43 -17.31
N TYR A 347 -2.29 -1.85 -18.05
CA TYR A 347 -3.28 -0.92 -17.49
C TYR A 347 -4.64 -1.60 -17.38
N LEU A 348 -5.24 -1.52 -16.20
CA LEU A 348 -6.51 -2.15 -15.88
C LEU A 348 -7.57 -1.08 -15.57
N SER A 349 -8.72 -1.20 -16.24
CA SER A 349 -9.91 -0.37 -15.98
C SER A 349 -11.12 -1.28 -15.81
N LEU A 350 -11.74 -1.25 -14.64
CA LEU A 350 -12.88 -2.09 -14.28
C LEU A 350 -13.98 -1.24 -13.66
N ASP A 351 -15.21 -1.46 -14.12
CA ASP A 351 -16.41 -0.84 -13.58
C ASP A 351 -17.19 -1.91 -12.82
N VAL A 352 -17.20 -1.80 -11.48
CA VAL A 352 -17.74 -2.86 -10.60
C VAL A 352 -18.89 -2.31 -9.78
N PRO A 353 -20.11 -2.88 -9.89
CA PRO A 353 -21.22 -2.44 -9.07
C PRO A 353 -21.01 -2.84 -7.61
N PHE A 354 -21.38 -1.96 -6.68
CA PHE A 354 -21.34 -2.21 -5.25
C PHE A 354 -22.59 -1.66 -4.55
N ALA A 355 -22.83 -2.12 -3.31
CA ALA A 355 -23.97 -1.73 -2.49
C ALA A 355 -23.51 -1.15 -1.14
N GLY A 356 -24.04 0.02 -0.77
CA GLY A 356 -23.60 0.78 0.40
C GLY A 356 -22.18 1.31 0.20
N GLU A 357 -21.32 1.14 1.19
CA GLU A 357 -19.89 1.44 1.08
C GLU A 357 -19.14 0.19 0.58
N ALA A 358 -18.18 0.40 -0.31
CA ALA A 358 -17.30 -0.65 -0.79
C ALA A 358 -15.84 -0.31 -0.52
N ARG A 359 -15.06 -1.34 -0.23
CA ARG A 359 -13.61 -1.29 -0.12
C ARG A 359 -13.02 -2.23 -1.16
N VAL A 360 -12.24 -1.66 -2.07
CA VAL A 360 -11.53 -2.41 -3.10
C VAL A 360 -10.09 -2.57 -2.66
N THR A 361 -9.57 -3.79 -2.71
CA THR A 361 -8.18 -4.11 -2.38
C THR A 361 -7.54 -4.81 -3.57
N ILE A 362 -6.36 -4.37 -3.98
CA ILE A 362 -5.57 -5.00 -5.04
C ILE A 362 -4.35 -5.64 -4.40
N TYR A 363 -4.13 -6.91 -4.76
CA TYR A 363 -2.95 -7.69 -4.43
C TYR A 363 -2.18 -8.01 -5.71
N LEU A 364 -0.85 -7.97 -5.64
CA LEU A 364 0.04 -8.32 -6.74
C LEU A 364 1.12 -9.27 -6.21
N GLY A 365 1.21 -10.48 -6.77
CA GLY A 365 2.08 -11.53 -6.26
C GLY A 365 1.69 -12.05 -4.88
N GLY A 366 0.46 -11.80 -4.43
CA GLY A 366 -0.02 -12.11 -3.08
C GLY A 366 0.23 -10.99 -2.05
N GLU A 367 0.99 -9.95 -2.41
CA GLU A 367 1.26 -8.78 -1.57
C GLU A 367 0.19 -7.71 -1.76
N PHE A 368 -0.18 -7.04 -0.68
CA PHE A 368 -1.07 -5.88 -0.72
C PHE A 368 -0.36 -4.71 -1.43
N VAL A 369 -0.99 -4.14 -2.46
CA VAL A 369 -0.41 -3.00 -3.20
C VAL A 369 -1.24 -1.73 -3.16
N TRP A 370 -2.56 -1.86 -3.09
CA TRP A 370 -3.44 -0.69 -3.13
C TRP A 370 -4.81 -1.00 -2.55
N GLN A 371 -5.44 0.01 -1.96
CA GLN A 371 -6.82 -0.07 -1.50
C GLN A 371 -7.50 1.29 -1.61
N ASP A 372 -8.78 1.25 -1.92
CA ASP A 372 -9.62 2.44 -2.03
C ASP A 372 -11.03 2.17 -1.50
N ARG A 373 -11.70 3.24 -1.09
CA ARG A 373 -13.06 3.18 -0.55
C ARG A 373 -14.00 3.96 -1.47
N PHE A 374 -15.12 3.35 -1.78
CA PHE A 374 -16.18 3.92 -2.59
C PHE A 374 -17.44 4.02 -1.74
N GLU A 375 -18.09 5.18 -1.74
CA GLU A 375 -19.26 5.46 -0.88
C GLU A 375 -20.54 5.74 -1.65
#